data_AF-A0A800AL72-F1
#
_entry.id   AF-A0A800AL72-F1
#
_cell.length_a   1.000
_cell.length_b   1.000
_cell.length_c   1.000
_cell.angle_alpha   90.00
_cell.angle_beta   90.00
_cell.angle_gamma   90.00
#
_symmetry.space_group_name_H-M   'P 1'
#
loop_
_entity.id
_entity.type
_entity.pdbx_description
1 polymer ?
#
loop_
_entity_poly.entity_id
_entity_poly.type
_entity_poly.pdbx_seq_one_letter_code
_entity_poly.pdbx_strand_id
1 'polypeptide(L)'
;VLFDRWPLINLHPAKPGGPKGSWQDVIWELIKKGEDEAGAMVHLVTEQLDKGPPLTYCAFPIRGGEFDVLWQQLEEKRKRKPLFEIIKEEGEQEPLFKKIRQEELTREFPLIIVTLQKLAEGYIKIADEQKILISDVLSEEGLCVNESLCEDFYEKCNSNAQ
;
A
#
# COMPACT_ATOMS: atom_id res chain seq x y z
N VAL A 1 11.18 17.63 17.22
CA VAL A 1 9.92 17.19 16.58
C VAL A 1 9.39 15.96 17.33
N LEU A 2 8.11 15.56 17.21
CA LEU A 2 7.52 14.48 18.03
C LEU A 2 8.24 13.13 17.85
N PHE A 3 8.66 12.80 16.62
CA PHE A 3 9.37 11.55 16.30
C PHE A 3 10.77 11.44 16.92
N ASP A 4 11.35 12.54 17.42
CA ASP A 4 12.66 12.50 18.12
C ASP A 4 12.55 11.89 19.51
N ARG A 5 11.33 11.88 20.08
CA ARG A 5 11.08 11.44 21.46
C ARG A 5 10.32 10.14 21.54
N TRP A 6 9.52 9.82 20.53
CA TRP A 6 8.65 8.65 20.50
C TRP A 6 8.72 7.98 19.13
N PRO A 7 8.78 6.65 19.05
CA PRO A 7 8.51 5.94 17.81
C PRO A 7 7.08 6.25 17.37
N LEU A 8 6.95 6.91 16.23
CA LEU A 8 5.67 7.16 15.59
C LEU A 8 5.57 6.26 14.37
N ILE A 9 4.43 5.60 14.20
CA ILE A 9 4.13 4.82 13.00
C ILE A 9 3.10 5.59 12.16
N ASN A 10 3.20 5.47 10.84
CA ASN A 10 2.27 6.05 9.89
C ASN A 10 1.84 5.00 8.88
N LEU A 11 0.57 5.03 8.49
CA LEU A 11 0.04 4.28 7.38
C LEU A 11 0.27 5.07 6.09
N HIS A 12 0.85 4.43 5.09
CA HIS A 12 1.07 4.98 3.76
C HIS A 12 0.43 4.08 2.70
N PRO A 13 -0.34 4.61 1.73
CA PRO A 13 -1.09 3.83 0.74
C PRO A 13 -0.19 3.35 -0.42
N ALA A 14 1.05 2.97 -0.13
CA ALA A 14 1.93 2.31 -1.09
C ALA A 14 2.72 1.19 -0.41
N LYS A 15 3.13 0.17 -1.17
CA LYS A 15 4.13 -0.80 -0.70
C LYS A 15 5.51 -0.14 -0.50
N PRO A 16 6.43 -0.77 0.26
CA PRO A 16 7.80 -0.28 0.37
C PRO A 16 8.43 0.00 -1.00
N GLY A 17 9.07 1.16 -1.13
CA GLY A 17 9.65 1.62 -2.41
C GLY A 17 8.64 2.18 -3.42
N GLY A 18 7.34 2.21 -3.09
CA GLY A 18 6.30 2.76 -3.95
C GLY A 18 6.25 4.29 -4.03
N PRO A 19 5.24 4.83 -4.75
CA PRO A 19 4.98 6.27 -4.84
C PRO A 19 4.81 6.95 -3.48
N LYS A 20 5.01 8.28 -3.45
CA LYS A 20 4.92 9.11 -2.23
C LYS A 20 3.86 10.20 -2.37
N GLY A 21 3.45 10.77 -1.24
CA GLY A 21 2.49 11.86 -1.21
C GLY A 21 1.10 11.38 -0.83
N SER A 22 0.07 12.12 -1.25
CA SER A 22 -1.31 11.76 -0.92
C SER A 22 -1.72 10.45 -1.58
N TRP A 23 -2.76 9.80 -1.04
CA TRP A 23 -3.30 8.59 -1.65
C TRP A 23 -3.76 8.83 -3.10
N GLN A 24 -4.21 10.05 -3.44
CA GLN A 24 -4.51 10.40 -4.83
C GLN A 24 -3.26 10.43 -5.70
N ASP A 25 -2.17 11.04 -5.22
CA ASP A 25 -0.90 11.09 -5.95
C ASP A 25 -0.37 9.68 -6.19
N VAL A 26 -0.43 8.83 -5.16
CA VAL A 26 0.02 7.44 -5.23
C VAL A 26 -0.75 6.67 -6.29
N ILE A 27 -2.08 6.63 -6.24
CA ILE A 27 -2.89 5.86 -7.20
C ILE A 27 -2.68 6.37 -8.63
N TRP A 28 -2.63 7.69 -8.84
CA TRP A 28 -2.37 8.23 -10.17
C TRP A 28 -0.97 7.91 -10.67
N GLU A 29 0.03 7.86 -9.80
CA GLU A 29 1.38 7.45 -10.16
C GLU A 29 1.44 5.97 -10.55
N LEU A 30 0.76 5.07 -9.81
CA LEU A 30 0.61 3.65 -10.16
C LEU A 30 -0.02 3.49 -11.55
N ILE A 31 -1.13 4.20 -11.79
CA ILE A 31 -1.84 4.18 -13.08
C ILE A 31 -0.94 4.68 -14.21
N LYS A 32 -0.27 5.82 -13.99
CA LYS A 32 0.62 6.45 -14.98
C LYS A 32 1.79 5.55 -15.37
N LYS A 33 2.34 4.82 -14.40
CA LYS A 33 3.46 3.88 -14.61
C LYS A 33 3.03 2.54 -15.17
N GLY A 34 1.73 2.22 -15.13
CA GLY A 34 1.25 0.92 -15.57
C GLY A 34 1.66 -0.20 -14.62
N GLU A 35 1.75 0.08 -13.32
CA GLU A 35 2.18 -0.91 -12.33
C GLU A 35 1.23 -2.11 -12.29
N ASP A 36 1.77 -3.26 -11.88
CA ASP A 36 0.99 -4.50 -11.78
C ASP A 36 0.39 -4.71 -10.39
N GLU A 37 0.88 -3.99 -9.40
CA GLU A 37 0.46 -4.09 -8.00
C GLU A 37 0.27 -2.72 -7.35
N ALA A 38 -0.69 -2.66 -6.44
CA ALA A 38 -0.81 -1.61 -5.43
C ALA A 38 -0.57 -2.20 -4.04
N GLY A 39 -0.56 -1.37 -3.01
CA GLY A 39 -0.34 -1.86 -1.65
C GLY A 39 -0.42 -0.76 -0.61
N ALA A 40 -0.20 -1.13 0.64
CA ALA A 40 -0.10 -0.20 1.76
C ALA A 40 0.99 -0.68 2.71
N MET A 41 1.61 0.25 3.42
CA MET A 41 2.62 -0.04 4.43
C MET A 41 2.37 0.76 5.71
N VAL A 42 2.70 0.15 6.84
CA VAL A 42 2.90 0.88 8.10
C VAL A 42 4.39 1.02 8.32
N HIS A 43 4.87 2.25 8.46
CA HIS A 43 6.31 2.55 8.56
C HIS A 43 6.59 3.50 9.73
N LEU A 44 7.83 3.55 10.19
CA LEU A 44 8.25 4.58 11.15
C LEU A 44 8.24 5.96 10.51
N VAL A 45 7.81 6.97 11.25
CA VAL A 45 7.90 8.37 10.81
C VAL A 45 9.32 8.86 11.03
N THR A 46 9.92 9.43 9.99
CA THR A 46 11.22 10.11 10.05
C THR A 46 11.09 11.53 9.51
N GLU A 47 12.18 12.30 9.56
CA GLU A 47 12.26 13.60 8.88
C GLU A 47 11.99 13.51 7.37
N GLN A 48 12.24 12.35 6.77
CA GLN A 48 12.00 12.14 5.35
C GLN A 48 10.60 11.56 5.13
N LEU A 49 9.77 12.32 4.41
CA LEU A 49 8.39 11.94 4.06
C LEU A 49 8.34 10.55 3.41
N ASP A 50 7.50 9.68 3.96
CA ASP A 50 7.20 8.30 3.50
C ASP A 50 8.45 7.42 3.31
N LYS A 51 9.53 7.67 4.08
CA LYS A 51 10.84 7.00 3.91
C LYS A 51 11.40 6.34 5.17
N GLY A 52 10.68 6.39 6.29
CA GLY A 52 11.14 5.62 7.44
C GLY A 52 11.00 4.12 7.20
N PRO A 53 11.70 3.30 7.99
CA PRO A 53 11.74 1.87 7.77
C PRO A 53 10.34 1.25 7.92
N PRO A 54 9.95 0.37 7.00
CA PRO A 54 8.66 -0.32 7.04
C PRO A 54 8.61 -1.32 8.20
N LEU A 55 7.47 -1.37 8.90
CA LEU A 55 7.17 -2.42 9.88
C LEU A 55 6.46 -3.58 9.20
N THR A 56 5.38 -3.27 8.51
CA THR A 56 4.53 -4.23 7.80
C THR A 56 4.08 -3.62 6.48
N TYR A 57 3.74 -4.48 5.53
CA TYR A 57 3.09 -4.07 4.31
C TYR A 57 2.20 -5.17 3.76
N CYS A 58 1.28 -4.77 2.90
CA CYS A 58 0.55 -5.67 2.04
C CYS A 58 0.59 -5.16 0.60
N ALA A 59 0.56 -6.07 -0.35
CA ALA A 59 0.47 -5.79 -1.79
C ALA A 59 -0.61 -6.65 -2.43
N PHE A 60 -1.28 -6.12 -3.44
CA PHE A 60 -2.31 -6.82 -4.18
C PHE A 60 -2.23 -6.47 -5.67
N PRO A 61 -2.59 -7.43 -6.55
CA PRO A 61 -2.55 -7.19 -7.98
C PRO A 61 -3.60 -6.14 -8.37
N ILE A 62 -3.20 -5.24 -9.25
CA ILE A 62 -4.10 -4.33 -9.98
C ILE A 62 -4.17 -4.71 -11.46
N ARG A 63 -3.95 -6.00 -11.75
CA ARG A 63 -4.05 -6.67 -13.05
C ARG A 63 -4.87 -7.95 -12.89
N GLY A 64 -5.41 -8.45 -14.00
CA GLY A 64 -6.26 -9.63 -14.01
C GLY A 64 -7.72 -9.32 -13.65
N GLY A 65 -8.62 -10.24 -13.99
CA GLY A 65 -10.03 -10.16 -13.62
C GLY A 65 -10.69 -8.85 -14.06
N GLU A 66 -11.38 -8.18 -13.12
CA GLU A 66 -12.03 -6.90 -13.40
C GLU A 66 -11.05 -5.75 -13.67
N PHE A 67 -9.82 -5.82 -13.14
CA PHE A 67 -8.82 -4.78 -13.36
C PHE A 67 -8.43 -4.68 -14.83
N ASP A 68 -8.29 -5.80 -15.55
CA ASP A 68 -7.95 -5.77 -16.99
C ASP A 68 -9.00 -5.02 -17.80
N VAL A 69 -10.28 -5.18 -17.44
CA VAL A 69 -11.38 -4.46 -18.08
C VAL A 69 -11.28 -2.96 -17.81
N LEU A 70 -10.98 -2.57 -16.56
CA LEU A 70 -10.83 -1.17 -16.17
C LEU A 70 -9.60 -0.52 -16.82
N TRP A 71 -8.47 -1.22 -16.89
CA TRP A 71 -7.30 -0.80 -17.62
C TRP A 71 -7.58 -0.60 -19.10
N GLN A 72 -8.28 -1.54 -19.74
CA GLN A 72 -8.66 -1.41 -21.14
C GLN A 72 -9.54 -0.18 -21.36
N GLN A 73 -10.51 0.07 -20.48
CA GLN A 73 -11.36 1.27 -20.55
C GLN A 73 -10.55 2.55 -20.47
N LEU A 74 -9.58 2.63 -19.55
CA LEU A 74 -8.68 3.77 -19.43
C LEU A 74 -7.83 3.94 -20.70
N GLU A 75 -7.26 2.87 -21.24
CA GLU A 75 -6.45 2.93 -22.47
C GLU A 75 -7.28 3.39 -23.68
N GLU A 76 -8.54 2.98 -23.81
CA GLU A 76 -9.43 3.50 -24.85
C GLU A 76 -9.72 5.01 -24.69
N LYS A 77 -9.85 5.51 -23.45
CA LYS A 77 -9.95 6.96 -23.20
C LYS A 77 -8.64 7.67 -23.60
N ARG A 78 -7.49 7.07 -23.27
CA ARG A 78 -6.15 7.63 -23.55
C ARG A 78 -5.83 7.74 -25.04
N LYS A 79 -6.45 6.92 -25.90
CA LYS A 79 -6.37 7.09 -27.37
C LYS A 79 -7.02 8.38 -27.85
N ARG A 80 -7.96 8.95 -27.09
CA ARG A 80 -8.74 10.14 -27.47
C ARG A 80 -8.28 11.41 -26.77
N LYS A 81 -7.77 11.29 -25.54
CA LYS A 81 -7.30 12.44 -24.75
C LYS A 81 -6.13 12.06 -23.85
N PRO A 82 -5.22 13.00 -23.54
CA PRO A 82 -4.10 12.73 -22.65
C PRO A 82 -4.54 12.48 -21.21
N LEU A 83 -3.72 11.74 -20.44
CA LEU A 83 -4.05 11.34 -19.06
C LEU A 83 -4.37 12.54 -18.16
N PHE A 84 -3.68 13.67 -18.30
CA PHE A 84 -3.94 14.85 -17.46
C PHE A 84 -5.35 15.43 -17.64
N GLU A 85 -5.97 15.29 -18.83
CA GLU A 85 -7.35 15.70 -19.06
C GLU A 85 -8.32 14.74 -18.37
N ILE A 86 -8.04 13.44 -18.42
CA ILE A 86 -8.84 12.42 -17.70
C ILE A 86 -8.80 12.69 -16.19
N ILE A 87 -7.62 12.94 -15.62
CA ILE A 87 -7.45 13.28 -14.20
C ILE A 87 -8.26 14.54 -13.85
N LYS A 88 -8.26 15.56 -14.71
CA LYS A 88 -8.99 16.82 -14.47
C LYS A 88 -10.51 16.64 -14.56
N GLU A 89 -11.00 15.84 -15.50
CA GLU A 89 -12.43 15.65 -15.74
C GLU A 89 -13.08 14.65 -14.79
N GLU A 90 -12.43 13.50 -14.57
CA GLU A 90 -13.00 12.38 -13.82
C GLU A 90 -12.43 12.32 -12.39
N GLY A 91 -11.17 12.68 -12.21
CA GLY A 91 -10.49 12.63 -10.91
C GLY A 91 -10.72 11.29 -10.22
N GLU A 92 -11.10 11.34 -8.94
CA GLU A 92 -11.34 10.14 -8.12
C GLU A 92 -12.54 9.29 -8.58
N GLN A 93 -13.34 9.77 -9.53
CA GLN A 93 -14.45 9.02 -10.11
C GLN A 93 -14.04 8.16 -11.31
N GLU A 94 -12.79 8.24 -11.76
CA GLU A 94 -12.29 7.36 -12.82
C GLU A 94 -12.39 5.88 -12.34
N PRO A 95 -13.02 4.97 -13.12
CA PRO A 95 -13.31 3.61 -12.67
C PRO A 95 -12.12 2.79 -12.16
N LEU A 96 -10.95 2.83 -12.83
CA LEU A 96 -9.75 2.12 -12.39
C LEU A 96 -9.23 2.73 -11.08
N PHE A 97 -9.13 4.06 -11.02
CA PHE A 97 -8.70 4.77 -9.80
C PHE A 97 -9.57 4.39 -8.60
N LYS A 98 -10.90 4.46 -8.79
CA LYS A 98 -11.88 4.17 -7.74
C LYS A 98 -11.78 2.72 -7.24
N LYS A 99 -11.55 1.78 -8.16
CA LYS A 99 -11.39 0.36 -7.82
C LYS A 99 -10.09 0.12 -7.04
N ILE A 100 -8.98 0.73 -7.44
CA ILE A 100 -7.72 0.65 -6.68
C ILE A 100 -7.93 1.20 -5.26
N ARG A 101 -8.55 2.39 -5.12
CA ARG A 101 -8.81 2.97 -3.81
C ARG A 101 -9.72 2.10 -2.93
N GLN A 102 -10.72 1.45 -3.54
CA GLN A 102 -11.59 0.52 -2.82
C GLN A 102 -10.77 -0.65 -2.25
N GLU A 103 -9.89 -1.25 -3.04
CA GLU A 103 -9.03 -2.35 -2.58
C GLU A 103 -8.03 -1.89 -1.52
N GLU A 104 -7.43 -0.70 -1.64
CA GLU A 104 -6.59 -0.12 -0.57
C GLU A 104 -7.38 0.00 0.74
N LEU A 105 -8.54 0.66 0.70
CA LEU A 105 -9.39 0.88 1.88
C LEU A 105 -9.78 -0.41 2.58
N THR A 106 -10.01 -1.49 1.82
CA THR A 106 -10.32 -2.78 2.44
C THR A 106 -9.18 -3.25 3.35
N ARG A 107 -7.91 -3.00 2.96
CA ARG A 107 -6.70 -3.54 3.59
C ARG A 107 -6.04 -2.60 4.60
N GLU A 108 -6.26 -1.30 4.50
CA GLU A 108 -5.63 -0.29 5.38
C GLU A 108 -5.93 -0.53 6.87
N PHE A 109 -7.20 -0.71 7.24
CA PHE A 109 -7.57 -0.96 8.64
C PHE A 109 -7.06 -2.31 9.17
N PRO A 110 -7.26 -3.44 8.46
CA PRO A 110 -6.65 -4.72 8.81
C PRO A 110 -5.12 -4.64 8.98
N LEU A 111 -4.43 -3.94 8.08
CA LEU A 111 -2.97 -3.76 8.16
C LEU A 111 -2.56 -3.07 9.46
N ILE A 112 -3.27 -2.02 9.88
CA ILE A 112 -3.01 -1.36 11.17
C ILE A 112 -3.19 -2.35 12.33
N ILE A 113 -4.29 -3.13 12.33
CA ILE A 113 -4.58 -4.10 13.40
C ILE A 113 -3.47 -5.15 13.51
N VAL A 114 -3.11 -5.79 12.39
CA VAL A 114 -2.04 -6.81 12.36
C VAL A 114 -0.72 -6.21 12.81
N THR A 115 -0.39 -4.99 12.39
CA THR A 115 0.85 -4.32 12.82
C THR A 115 0.90 -4.13 14.32
N LEU A 116 -0.19 -3.64 14.92
CA LEU A 116 -0.29 -3.44 16.36
C LEU A 116 -0.23 -4.77 17.13
N GLN A 117 -0.85 -5.83 16.62
CA GLN A 117 -0.75 -7.17 17.21
C GLN A 117 0.69 -7.69 17.19
N LYS A 118 1.38 -7.63 16.04
CA LYS A 118 2.78 -8.09 15.91
C LYS A 118 3.74 -7.28 16.78
N LEU A 119 3.48 -5.99 16.98
CA LEU A 119 4.21 -5.16 17.94
C LEU A 119 3.94 -5.59 19.38
N ALA A 120 2.68 -5.80 19.76
CA ALA A 120 2.28 -6.18 21.11
C ALA A 120 2.81 -7.58 21.51
N GLU A 121 2.87 -8.50 20.55
CA GLU A 121 3.44 -9.85 20.70
C GLU A 121 4.98 -9.84 20.76
N GLY A 122 5.62 -8.71 20.43
CA GLY A 122 7.07 -8.61 20.30
C GLY A 122 7.63 -9.36 19.08
N TYR A 123 6.78 -9.76 18.13
CA TYR A 123 7.21 -10.34 16.86
C TYR A 123 7.92 -9.31 15.99
N ILE A 124 7.41 -8.07 15.99
CA ILE A 124 8.10 -6.89 15.47
C ILE A 124 8.61 -6.07 16.64
N LYS A 125 9.89 -5.69 16.60
CA LYS A 125 10.50 -4.80 17.59
C LYS A 125 11.13 -3.60 16.90
N ILE A 126 10.92 -2.43 17.49
CA ILE A 126 11.64 -1.20 17.13
C ILE A 126 12.83 -1.12 18.07
N ALA A 127 14.01 -1.43 17.56
CA ALA A 127 15.27 -1.38 18.30
C ALA A 127 15.90 0.02 18.24
N ASP A 128 17.08 0.15 18.82
CA ASP A 128 17.86 1.39 18.79
C ASP A 128 18.08 1.87 17.36
N GLU A 129 18.25 3.19 17.22
CA GLU A 129 18.44 3.85 15.92
C GLU A 129 17.30 3.58 14.92
N GLN A 130 16.09 3.30 15.43
CA GLN A 130 14.90 3.03 14.63
C GLN A 130 15.02 1.79 13.72
N LYS A 131 15.88 0.83 14.09
CA LYS A 131 16.03 -0.44 13.37
C LYS A 131 14.81 -1.34 13.62
N ILE A 132 14.31 -1.97 12.58
CA ILE A 132 13.18 -2.90 12.67
C ILE A 132 13.72 -4.32 12.76
N LEU A 133 13.33 -5.03 13.82
CA LEU A 133 13.59 -6.46 13.98
C LEU A 133 12.29 -7.25 13.81
N ILE A 134 12.32 -8.30 12.99
CA ILE A 134 11.24 -9.26 12.82
C ILE A 134 11.75 -10.61 13.34
N SER A 135 11.13 -11.14 14.39
CA SER A 135 11.63 -12.35 15.08
C SER A 135 13.13 -12.25 15.43
N ASP A 136 13.55 -11.09 15.95
CA ASP A 136 14.94 -10.78 16.33
C ASP A 136 15.95 -10.72 15.16
N VAL A 137 15.47 -10.70 13.91
CA VAL A 137 16.30 -10.51 12.71
C VAL A 137 16.07 -9.12 12.14
N LEU A 138 17.16 -8.40 11.81
CA LEU A 138 17.09 -7.09 11.17
C LEU A 138 16.38 -7.18 9.82
N SER A 139 15.40 -6.30 9.59
CA SER A 139 14.69 -6.18 8.33
C SER A 139 14.66 -4.73 7.84
N GLU A 140 15.01 -4.53 6.56
CA GLU A 140 14.90 -3.25 5.87
C GLU A 140 13.62 -3.14 5.03
N GLU A 141 12.98 -4.27 4.73
CA GLU A 141 11.80 -4.36 3.86
C GLU A 141 10.48 -4.45 4.63
N GLY A 142 10.55 -4.71 5.94
CA GLY A 142 9.37 -4.93 6.78
C GLY A 142 8.77 -6.32 6.58
N LEU A 143 7.65 -6.57 7.25
CA LEU A 143 6.94 -7.85 7.18
C LEU A 143 5.81 -7.79 6.15
N CYS A 144 5.87 -8.64 5.12
CA CYS A 144 4.70 -8.89 4.28
C CYS A 144 3.61 -9.59 5.10
N VAL A 145 2.42 -9.01 5.19
CA VAL A 145 1.29 -9.59 5.94
C VAL A 145 0.12 -9.99 5.04
N ASN A 146 0.36 -10.17 3.74
CA ASN A 146 -0.69 -10.60 2.80
C ASN A 146 -1.45 -11.83 3.31
N GLU A 147 -0.73 -12.87 3.74
CA GLU A 147 -1.34 -14.11 4.27
C GLU A 147 -2.16 -13.84 5.54
N SER A 148 -1.65 -13.05 6.48
CA SER A 148 -2.36 -12.75 7.74
C SER A 148 -3.63 -11.94 7.49
N LEU A 149 -3.59 -10.99 6.55
CA LEU A 149 -4.79 -10.23 6.16
C LEU A 149 -5.85 -11.15 5.57
N CYS A 150 -5.43 -12.10 4.77
CA CYS A 150 -6.32 -13.08 4.18
C CYS A 150 -6.91 -14.00 5.24
N GLU A 151 -6.10 -14.71 6.01
CA GLU A 151 -6.60 -15.67 7.01
C GLU A 151 -7.53 -15.03 8.05
N ASP A 152 -7.16 -13.85 8.56
CA ASP A 152 -7.84 -13.24 9.71
C ASP A 152 -8.98 -12.29 9.33
N PHE A 153 -8.98 -11.75 8.10
CA PHE A 153 -9.95 -10.72 7.69
C PHE A 153 -10.70 -11.05 6.39
N TYR A 154 -10.20 -11.98 5.56
CA TYR A 154 -10.84 -12.34 4.30
C TYR A 154 -10.88 -13.87 4.09
N GLU A 155 -12.04 -14.50 4.23
CA GLU A 155 -12.20 -15.97 4.07
C GLU A 155 -11.66 -16.59 2.76
N LYS A 156 -11.26 -15.78 1.75
CA LYS A 156 -10.64 -16.23 0.49
C LYS A 156 -9.62 -15.24 -0.06
N CYS A 157 -8.33 -15.56 0.00
CA CYS A 157 -7.32 -14.94 -0.89
C CYS A 157 -6.62 -15.90 -1.85
N ASN A 158 -6.84 -17.21 -1.76
CA ASN A 158 -6.21 -18.15 -2.67
C ASN A 158 -7.22 -18.76 -3.64
N SER A 159 -7.54 -18.00 -4.67
CA SER A 159 -7.97 -18.56 -5.97
C SER A 159 -7.71 -17.53 -7.06
N ASN A 160 -6.48 -17.49 -7.58
CA ASN A 160 -6.10 -17.26 -8.98
C ASN A 160 -4.66 -16.78 -9.08
N ALA A 161 -3.74 -17.71 -8.86
CA ALA A 161 -2.39 -17.68 -9.40
C ALA A 161 -2.08 -19.08 -9.96
N GLN A 162 -2.77 -19.44 -11.04
CA GLN A 162 -2.44 -20.55 -11.94
C GLN A 162 -2.82 -20.14 -13.35
#